data_AF-A0A517XXL2-F1
#
_entry.id   AF-A0A517XXL2-F1
#
_cell.length_a   1.000
_cell.length_b   1.000
_cell.length_c   1.000
_cell.angle_alpha   90.00
_cell.angle_beta   90.00
_cell.angle_gamma   90.00
#
_symmetry.space_group_name_H-M   'P 1'
#
loop_
_entity.id
_entity.type
_entity.pdbx_description
1 polymer ?
#
loop_
_entity_poly.entity_id
_entity_poly.type
_entity_poly.pdbx_seq_one_letter_code
_entity_poly.pdbx_strand_id
1 'polypeptide(L)'
;MRTMRWPLVAFLTGAMVVMVSAQQPGGRQGGGKGGLTAQVLTNAALQEELKVTEDQKAKLKAHSEKSLASMKDRFKDAGGDKEKFGTIFAEIQAETAKVVNETLTAAQKTRLKQVERQVAGVRAFSNDELTADLKLEDAQKTKIKGILEEYAKDSKELGFGGFGKGGFDKEKAAEAAKKREKLEKGALADITDVLNDSQRKAWMDLSGTPVADIAKLRAGQFGGFGGAGGAFGKGKQQKKID
;
A
#
# COMPACT_ATOMS: atom_id res chain seq x y z
N MET A 1 -42.12 35.13 55.72
CA MET A 1 -40.74 35.24 56.22
C MET A 1 -39.99 33.94 55.96
N ARG A 2 -38.70 34.06 55.60
CA ARG A 2 -37.72 33.03 55.17
C ARG A 2 -37.72 32.75 53.66
N THR A 3 -37.36 33.72 52.82
CA THR A 3 -36.01 34.14 52.36
C THR A 3 -35.36 33.21 51.34
N MET A 4 -35.60 33.57 50.09
CA MET A 4 -34.83 33.37 48.87
C MET A 4 -33.34 33.73 49.05
N ARG A 5 -32.44 32.83 48.65
CA ARG A 5 -30.99 33.10 48.50
C ARG A 5 -30.43 32.29 47.33
N TRP A 6 -30.22 32.96 46.19
CA TRP A 6 -29.15 32.60 45.25
C TRP A 6 -27.80 32.80 45.94
N PRO A 7 -26.81 31.96 45.63
CA PRO A 7 -25.56 32.58 45.18
C PRO A 7 -24.83 31.84 44.05
N LEU A 8 -24.27 32.70 43.19
CA LEU A 8 -22.95 32.64 42.56
C LEU A 8 -22.54 31.41 41.73
N VAL A 9 -22.55 31.66 40.42
CA VAL A 9 -21.51 31.29 39.47
C VAL A 9 -20.11 31.46 40.09
N ALA A 10 -19.38 30.36 40.20
CA ALA A 10 -17.93 30.37 40.33
C ALA A 10 -17.33 29.72 39.07
N PHE A 11 -16.86 30.57 38.16
CA PHE A 11 -16.00 30.19 37.05
C PHE A 11 -14.66 29.74 37.64
N LEU A 12 -14.45 28.43 37.76
CA LEU A 12 -13.13 27.85 37.99
C LEU A 12 -12.63 27.32 36.66
N THR A 13 -11.90 28.21 35.97
CA THR A 13 -11.03 27.90 34.84
C THR A 13 -10.01 26.85 35.26
N GLY A 14 -10.37 25.58 35.11
CA GLY A 14 -9.42 24.48 35.12
C GLY A 14 -8.58 24.58 33.86
N ALA A 15 -7.33 25.03 34.01
CA ALA A 15 -6.31 24.90 32.99
C ALA A 15 -6.08 23.40 32.73
N MET A 16 -6.84 22.83 31.78
CA MET A 16 -6.45 21.60 31.14
C MET A 16 -5.16 21.87 30.39
N VAL A 17 -4.05 21.44 30.98
CA VAL A 17 -2.84 21.15 30.21
C VAL A 17 -3.25 20.04 29.25
N VAL A 18 -3.67 20.45 28.05
CA VAL A 18 -3.74 19.57 26.90
C VAL A 18 -2.29 19.13 26.71
N MET A 19 -1.94 17.95 27.24
CA MET A 19 -0.85 17.19 26.66
C MET A 19 -1.28 16.92 25.22
N VAL A 20 -0.94 17.85 24.34
CA VAL A 20 -0.70 17.55 22.94
C VAL A 20 0.40 16.51 23.01
N SER A 21 0.02 15.23 23.06
CA SER A 21 0.90 14.19 22.57
C SER A 21 1.13 14.61 21.12
N ALA A 22 2.26 15.26 20.90
CA ALA A 22 2.86 15.33 19.59
C ALA A 22 2.79 13.89 19.10
N GLN A 23 1.88 13.62 18.17
CA GLN A 23 1.89 12.40 17.39
C GLN A 23 3.27 12.41 16.77
N GLN A 24 4.17 11.68 17.42
CA GLN A 24 5.44 11.28 16.89
C GLN A 24 5.12 10.85 15.45
N PRO A 25 5.76 11.42 14.42
CA PRO A 25 5.59 10.97 13.02
C PRO A 25 6.22 9.58 12.84
N GLY A 26 5.78 8.63 13.64
CA GLY A 26 6.21 7.26 13.71
C GLY A 26 5.24 6.43 12.92
N GLY A 27 5.70 6.02 11.73
CA GLY A 27 4.95 5.14 10.84
C GLY A 27 4.43 5.91 9.65
N ARG A 28 5.33 6.15 8.69
CA ARG A 28 4.97 6.29 7.28
C ARG A 28 4.05 5.11 6.95
N GLN A 29 2.75 5.36 7.01
CA GLN A 29 1.72 4.38 6.74
C GLN A 29 2.00 3.83 5.34
N GLY A 30 2.21 2.52 5.26
CA GLY A 30 2.64 1.81 4.06
C GLY A 30 1.70 2.09 2.89
N GLY A 31 2.10 3.08 2.10
CA GLY A 31 1.33 3.64 1.00
C GLY A 31 2.19 4.68 0.28
N GLY A 32 3.47 4.38 0.10
CA GLY A 32 4.30 5.19 -0.77
C GLY A 32 3.66 5.24 -2.16
N LYS A 33 3.56 6.45 -2.71
CA LYS A 33 3.06 6.83 -4.05
C LYS A 33 3.65 6.03 -5.26
N GLY A 34 4.36 4.93 -5.01
CA GLY A 34 4.96 4.05 -6.01
C GLY A 34 4.56 2.58 -5.89
N GLY A 35 3.57 2.21 -5.07
CA GLY A 35 3.21 0.81 -4.79
C GLY A 35 2.98 -0.05 -6.03
N LEU A 36 2.12 0.40 -6.96
CA LEU A 36 1.87 -0.29 -8.23
C LEU A 36 2.47 0.47 -9.43
N THR A 37 2.52 1.81 -9.35
CA THR A 37 3.20 2.66 -10.33
C THR A 37 4.63 2.18 -10.65
N ALA A 38 5.44 1.83 -9.64
CA ALA A 38 6.78 1.31 -9.90
C ALA A 38 6.77 -0.12 -10.47
N GLN A 39 5.72 -0.91 -10.18
CA GLN A 39 5.57 -2.26 -10.70
C GLN A 39 5.28 -2.28 -12.20
N VAL A 40 4.77 -1.19 -12.79
CA VAL A 40 4.57 -1.09 -14.24
C VAL A 40 5.87 -1.35 -15.01
N LEU A 41 7.03 -1.05 -14.41
CA LEU A 41 8.33 -1.28 -15.03
C LEU A 41 8.59 -2.75 -15.37
N THR A 42 8.13 -3.68 -14.53
CA THR A 42 8.59 -5.08 -14.54
C THR A 42 7.47 -6.12 -14.44
N ASN A 43 6.26 -5.74 -14.03
CA ASN A 43 5.15 -6.65 -13.85
C ASN A 43 4.41 -6.88 -15.18
N ALA A 44 4.67 -8.02 -15.83
CA ALA A 44 4.07 -8.37 -17.12
C ALA A 44 2.53 -8.41 -17.10
N ALA A 45 1.93 -8.92 -16.03
CA ALA A 45 0.47 -8.96 -15.91
C ALA A 45 -0.14 -7.55 -15.82
N LEU A 46 0.55 -6.62 -15.13
CA LEU A 46 0.14 -5.22 -15.10
C LEU A 46 0.34 -4.54 -16.45
N GLN A 47 1.43 -4.84 -17.16
CA GLN A 47 1.67 -4.30 -18.49
C GLN A 47 0.63 -4.79 -19.50
N GLU A 48 0.21 -6.06 -19.42
CA GLU A 48 -0.87 -6.62 -20.24
C GLU A 48 -2.21 -5.95 -19.93
N GLU A 49 -2.55 -5.83 -18.65
CA GLU A 49 -3.77 -5.14 -18.19
C GLU A 49 -3.83 -3.67 -18.69
N LEU A 50 -2.69 -2.99 -18.66
CA LEU A 50 -2.56 -1.61 -19.16
C LEU A 50 -2.35 -1.53 -20.67
N LYS A 51 -2.29 -2.67 -21.38
CA LYS A 51 -2.02 -2.74 -22.82
C LYS A 51 -0.78 -1.91 -23.21
N VAL A 52 0.28 -2.03 -22.41
CA VAL A 52 1.55 -1.31 -22.65
C VAL A 52 2.13 -1.76 -23.98
N THR A 53 2.42 -0.80 -24.85
CA THR A 53 2.97 -1.09 -26.19
C THR A 53 4.44 -1.53 -26.10
N GLU A 54 4.96 -2.16 -27.14
CA GLU A 54 6.37 -2.58 -27.18
C GLU A 54 7.34 -1.40 -27.00
N ASP A 55 7.05 -0.24 -27.61
CA ASP A 55 7.84 0.97 -27.42
C ASP A 55 7.83 1.48 -25.97
N GLN A 56 6.67 1.41 -25.31
CA GLN A 56 6.55 1.76 -23.90
C GLN A 56 7.30 0.77 -23.01
N LYS A 57 7.17 -0.54 -23.28
CA LYS A 57 7.91 -1.59 -22.56
C LYS A 57 9.43 -1.38 -22.67
N ALA A 58 9.92 -1.05 -23.86
CA ALA A 58 11.35 -0.77 -24.06
C ALA A 58 11.83 0.42 -23.20
N LYS A 59 11.07 1.52 -23.15
CA LYS A 59 11.38 2.70 -22.32
C LYS A 59 11.35 2.37 -20.82
N LEU A 60 10.31 1.67 -20.37
CA LEU A 60 10.16 1.26 -18.97
C LEU A 60 11.28 0.31 -18.53
N LYS A 61 11.65 -0.66 -19.39
CA LYS A 61 12.75 -1.60 -19.13
C LYS A 61 14.10 -0.89 -19.05
N ALA A 62 14.41 0.00 -20.00
CA ALA A 62 15.64 0.77 -19.99
C ALA A 62 15.78 1.62 -18.72
N HIS A 63 14.68 2.23 -18.25
CA HIS A 63 14.66 2.94 -16.97
C HIS A 63 14.88 1.99 -15.79
N SER A 64 14.22 0.83 -15.76
CA SER A 64 14.41 -0.17 -14.71
C SER A 64 15.87 -0.63 -14.59
N GLU A 65 16.53 -0.90 -15.71
CA GLU A 65 17.94 -1.31 -15.74
C GLU A 65 18.86 -0.19 -15.26
N LYS A 66 18.61 1.05 -15.69
CA LYS A 66 19.35 2.24 -15.24
C LYS A 66 19.17 2.49 -13.75
N SER A 67 17.94 2.42 -13.23
CA SER A 67 17.65 2.59 -11.81
C SER A 67 18.32 1.52 -10.96
N LEU A 68 18.35 0.26 -11.43
CA LEU A 68 19.05 -0.82 -10.73
C LEU A 68 20.57 -0.59 -10.67
N ALA A 69 21.18 -0.19 -11.79
CA ALA A 69 22.59 0.13 -11.85
C ALA A 69 22.94 1.31 -10.92
N SER A 70 22.16 2.39 -11.01
CA SER A 70 22.33 3.58 -10.17
C SER A 70 22.14 3.27 -8.68
N MET A 71 21.15 2.45 -8.31
CA MET A 71 20.90 2.08 -6.93
C MET A 71 22.11 1.41 -6.29
N LYS A 72 22.80 0.52 -7.02
CA LYS A 72 24.00 -0.17 -6.54
C LYS A 72 25.11 0.80 -6.16
N ASP A 73 25.40 1.76 -7.03
CA ASP A 73 26.46 2.75 -6.80
C ASP A 73 26.08 3.70 -5.66
N ARG A 74 24.85 4.22 -5.67
CA ARG A 74 24.33 5.11 -4.64
C ARG A 74 24.30 4.46 -3.25
N PHE A 75 23.99 3.16 -3.18
CA PHE A 75 23.99 2.42 -1.92
C PHE A 75 25.41 2.15 -1.41
N LYS A 76 26.35 1.90 -2.31
CA LYS A 76 27.76 1.79 -1.96
C LYS A 76 28.28 3.11 -1.38
N ASP A 77 27.94 4.23 -2.01
CA ASP A 77 28.32 5.58 -1.56
C ASP A 77 27.66 5.99 -0.24
N ALA A 78 26.45 5.49 0.03
CA ALA A 78 25.76 5.70 1.30
C ALA A 78 26.46 5.01 2.48
N GLY A 79 27.26 3.97 2.25
CA GLY A 79 28.13 3.37 3.27
C GLY A 79 27.41 2.86 4.53
N GLY A 80 26.13 2.51 4.43
CA GLY A 80 25.32 2.05 5.58
C GLY A 80 24.51 3.15 6.30
N ASP A 81 24.60 4.40 5.84
CA ASP A 81 23.82 5.53 6.36
C ASP A 81 22.32 5.38 6.05
N LYS A 82 21.53 5.17 7.10
CA LYS A 82 20.07 4.96 7.03
C LYS A 82 19.32 6.17 6.47
N GLU A 83 19.79 7.38 6.73
CA GLU A 83 19.16 8.60 6.24
C GLU A 83 19.37 8.74 4.73
N LYS A 84 20.61 8.51 4.28
CA LYS A 84 20.94 8.50 2.85
C LYS A 84 20.17 7.43 2.08
N PHE A 85 19.96 6.24 2.65
CA PHE A 85 19.11 5.23 2.00
C PHE A 85 17.68 5.73 1.79
N GLY A 86 17.09 6.39 2.79
CA GLY A 86 15.76 6.98 2.67
C GLY A 86 15.66 7.98 1.52
N THR A 87 16.64 8.86 1.39
CA THR A 87 16.74 9.84 0.29
C THR A 87 16.89 9.15 -1.06
N ILE A 88 17.79 8.16 -1.17
CA ILE A 88 17.99 7.42 -2.43
C ILE A 88 16.72 6.72 -2.88
N PHE A 89 15.99 6.06 -1.97
CA PHE A 89 14.71 5.44 -2.29
C PHE A 89 13.67 6.46 -2.75
N ALA A 90 13.56 7.61 -2.06
CA ALA A 90 12.62 8.65 -2.43
C ALA A 90 12.90 9.21 -3.83
N GLU A 91 14.18 9.43 -4.16
CA GLU A 91 14.58 9.92 -5.48
C GLU A 91 14.30 8.90 -6.59
N ILE A 92 14.65 7.62 -6.39
CA ILE A 92 14.36 6.57 -7.37
C ILE A 92 12.85 6.43 -7.60
N GLN A 93 12.04 6.55 -6.54
CA GLN A 93 10.59 6.54 -6.65
C GLN A 93 10.07 7.74 -7.44
N ALA A 94 10.62 8.94 -7.22
CA ALA A 94 10.24 10.14 -7.95
C ALA A 94 10.62 10.06 -9.44
N GLU A 95 11.84 9.58 -9.75
CA GLU A 95 12.31 9.33 -11.11
C GLU A 95 11.42 8.30 -11.83
N THR A 96 11.10 7.21 -11.14
CA THR A 96 10.21 6.15 -11.66
C THR A 96 8.82 6.68 -11.93
N ALA A 97 8.23 7.43 -10.99
CA ALA A 97 6.93 8.05 -11.19
C ALA A 97 6.92 9.00 -12.38
N LYS A 98 7.99 9.77 -12.59
CA LYS A 98 8.13 10.67 -13.74
C LYS A 98 8.16 9.88 -15.05
N VAL A 99 9.02 8.87 -15.16
CA VAL A 99 9.15 8.05 -16.38
C VAL A 99 7.85 7.33 -16.71
N VAL A 100 7.17 6.75 -15.71
CA VAL A 100 5.87 6.11 -15.92
C VAL A 100 4.84 7.13 -16.41
N ASN A 101 4.80 8.33 -15.83
CA ASN A 101 3.84 9.38 -16.22
C ASN A 101 4.06 9.93 -17.63
N GLU A 102 5.31 10.03 -18.07
CA GLU A 102 5.71 10.47 -19.42
C GLU A 102 5.52 9.37 -20.46
N THR A 103 5.67 8.11 -20.06
CA THR A 103 5.57 6.96 -20.97
C THR A 103 4.14 6.50 -21.20
N LEU A 104 3.30 6.51 -20.15
CA LEU A 104 1.91 6.07 -20.23
C LEU A 104 1.00 7.16 -20.79
N THR A 105 0.06 6.75 -21.64
CA THR A 105 -1.02 7.61 -22.12
C THR A 105 -1.97 8.02 -20.99
N ALA A 106 -2.81 9.03 -21.22
CA ALA A 106 -3.82 9.45 -20.25
C ALA A 106 -4.77 8.29 -19.87
N ALA A 107 -5.23 7.51 -20.85
CA ALA A 107 -6.10 6.37 -20.62
C ALA A 107 -5.42 5.28 -19.77
N GLN A 108 -4.15 4.97 -20.04
CA GLN A 108 -3.37 4.00 -19.26
C GLN A 108 -3.14 4.47 -17.82
N LYS A 109 -2.89 5.77 -17.61
CA LYS A 109 -2.76 6.34 -16.25
C LYS A 109 -4.06 6.25 -15.47
N THR A 110 -5.19 6.53 -16.09
CA THR A 110 -6.51 6.34 -15.48
C THR A 110 -6.74 4.87 -15.13
N ARG A 111 -6.42 3.95 -16.04
CA ARG A 111 -6.54 2.51 -15.79
C ARG A 111 -5.61 2.04 -14.67
N LEU A 112 -4.39 2.55 -14.61
CA LEU A 112 -3.45 2.24 -13.53
C LEU A 112 -4.02 2.63 -12.16
N LYS A 113 -4.61 3.83 -12.03
CA LYS A 113 -5.26 4.25 -10.78
C LYS A 113 -6.44 3.35 -10.39
N GLN A 114 -7.25 2.95 -11.36
CA GLN A 114 -8.34 1.99 -11.17
C GLN A 114 -7.82 0.65 -10.64
N VAL A 115 -6.77 0.11 -11.26
CA VAL A 115 -6.12 -1.13 -10.84
C VAL A 115 -5.50 -0.99 -9.45
N GLU A 116 -4.85 0.13 -9.15
CA GLU A 116 -4.29 0.43 -7.82
C GLU A 116 -5.37 0.35 -6.72
N ARG A 117 -6.55 0.93 -6.96
CA ARG A 117 -7.69 0.88 -6.04
C ARG A 117 -8.19 -0.55 -5.84
N GLN A 118 -8.34 -1.32 -6.92
CA GLN A 118 -8.75 -2.72 -6.83
C GLN A 118 -7.73 -3.58 -6.07
N VAL A 119 -6.44 -3.42 -6.37
CA VAL A 119 -5.37 -4.17 -5.71
C VAL A 119 -5.29 -3.83 -4.23
N ALA A 120 -5.47 -2.56 -3.86
CA ALA A 120 -5.52 -2.10 -2.48
C ALA A 120 -6.73 -2.65 -1.70
N GLY A 121 -7.83 -2.95 -2.40
CA GLY A 121 -9.06 -3.47 -1.80
C GLY A 121 -9.62 -2.50 -0.76
N VAL A 122 -9.96 -3.00 0.42
CA VAL A 122 -10.45 -2.16 1.53
C VAL A 122 -9.48 -1.04 1.92
N ARG A 123 -8.16 -1.25 1.75
CA ARG A 123 -7.15 -0.22 2.08
C ARG A 123 -7.20 0.98 1.13
N ALA A 124 -7.88 0.88 0.00
CA ALA A 124 -8.09 2.04 -0.87
C ALA A 124 -8.79 3.19 -0.12
N PHE A 125 -9.67 2.87 0.82
CA PHE A 125 -10.44 3.85 1.59
C PHE A 125 -9.64 4.60 2.67
N SER A 126 -8.36 4.25 2.91
CA SER A 126 -7.45 5.07 3.71
C SER A 126 -6.65 6.09 2.88
N ASN A 127 -6.90 6.18 1.57
CA ASN A 127 -6.20 7.10 0.68
C ASN A 127 -6.95 8.44 0.59
N ASP A 128 -6.28 9.53 0.95
CA ASP A 128 -6.88 10.88 0.98
C ASP A 128 -7.49 11.30 -0.36
N GLU A 129 -6.84 11.00 -1.49
CA GLU A 129 -7.34 11.31 -2.85
C GLU A 129 -8.68 10.60 -3.10
N LEU A 130 -8.78 9.30 -2.77
CA LEU A 130 -10.05 8.59 -2.90
C LEU A 130 -11.12 9.16 -1.96
N THR A 131 -10.78 9.48 -0.71
CA THR A 131 -11.77 10.05 0.22
C THR A 131 -12.30 11.40 -0.26
N ALA A 132 -11.45 12.20 -0.92
CA ALA A 132 -11.82 13.47 -1.51
C ALA A 132 -12.68 13.28 -2.78
N ASP A 133 -12.29 12.35 -3.67
CA ASP A 133 -13.07 12.00 -4.87
C ASP A 133 -14.48 11.52 -4.50
N LEU A 134 -14.60 10.71 -3.44
CA LEU A 134 -15.88 10.23 -2.91
C LEU A 134 -16.61 11.25 -2.03
N LYS A 135 -15.99 12.39 -1.73
CA LYS A 135 -16.53 13.45 -0.85
C LYS A 135 -17.06 12.87 0.46
N LEU A 136 -16.27 12.00 1.10
CA LEU A 136 -16.70 11.34 2.34
C LEU A 136 -16.83 12.36 3.48
N GLU A 137 -17.95 12.31 4.19
CA GLU A 137 -18.16 13.12 5.39
C GLU A 137 -17.38 12.55 6.59
N ASP A 138 -17.14 13.38 7.61
CA ASP A 138 -16.32 12.98 8.76
C ASP A 138 -16.91 11.80 9.54
N ALA A 139 -18.24 11.70 9.59
CA ALA A 139 -18.93 10.54 10.16
C ALA A 139 -18.64 9.25 9.37
N GLN A 140 -18.61 9.33 8.03
CA GLN A 140 -18.30 8.19 7.17
C GLN A 140 -16.83 7.80 7.27
N LYS A 141 -15.92 8.78 7.25
CA LYS A 141 -14.47 8.57 7.44
C LYS A 141 -14.19 7.88 8.77
N THR A 142 -14.84 8.31 9.86
CA THR A 142 -14.70 7.69 11.18
C THR A 142 -15.15 6.23 11.18
N LYS A 143 -16.32 5.93 10.59
CA LYS A 143 -16.83 4.55 10.49
C LYS A 143 -15.91 3.66 9.66
N ILE A 144 -15.50 4.14 8.48
CA ILE A 144 -14.59 3.43 7.57
C ILE A 144 -13.26 3.16 8.28
N LYS A 145 -12.70 4.14 8.99
CA LYS A 145 -11.47 3.94 9.76
C LYS A 145 -11.61 2.80 10.78
N GLY A 146 -12.73 2.72 11.51
CA GLY A 146 -13.01 1.62 12.42
C GLY A 146 -13.02 0.25 11.73
N ILE A 147 -13.70 0.15 10.57
CA ILE A 147 -13.72 -1.07 9.75
C ILE A 147 -12.30 -1.46 9.30
N LEU A 148 -11.48 -0.49 8.90
CA LEU A 148 -10.09 -0.73 8.48
C LEU A 148 -9.20 -1.21 9.64
N GLU A 149 -9.40 -0.69 10.84
CA GLU A 149 -8.68 -1.11 12.05
C GLU A 149 -9.04 -2.55 12.44
N GLU A 150 -10.32 -2.90 12.39
CA GLU A 150 -10.80 -4.28 12.63
C GLU A 150 -10.28 -5.23 11.55
N TYR A 151 -10.40 -4.87 10.27
CA TYR A 151 -9.82 -5.63 9.17
C TYR A 151 -8.31 -5.85 9.34
N ALA A 152 -7.57 -4.82 9.77
CA ALA A 152 -6.13 -4.92 9.98
C ALA A 152 -5.78 -5.86 11.14
N LYS A 153 -6.56 -5.83 12.23
CA LYS A 153 -6.41 -6.72 13.38
C LYS A 153 -6.66 -8.17 12.97
N ASP A 154 -7.80 -8.45 12.34
CA ASP A 154 -8.19 -9.80 11.94
C ASP A 154 -7.22 -10.37 10.88
N SER A 155 -6.79 -9.52 9.94
CA SER A 155 -5.77 -9.89 8.95
C SER A 155 -4.44 -10.29 9.59
N LYS A 156 -4.07 -9.64 10.71
CA LYS A 156 -2.84 -9.92 11.46
C LYS A 156 -2.96 -11.24 12.23
N GLU A 157 -4.12 -11.51 12.82
CA GLU A 157 -4.40 -12.77 13.53
C GLU A 157 -4.34 -14.00 12.61
N LEU A 158 -4.71 -13.83 11.33
CA LEU A 158 -4.54 -14.87 10.30
C LEU A 158 -3.07 -15.19 9.97
N GLY A 159 -2.11 -14.34 10.37
CA GLY A 159 -0.68 -14.54 10.17
C GLY A 159 -0.27 -14.59 8.69
N PHE A 160 0.97 -15.01 8.41
CA PHE A 160 1.47 -15.04 7.03
C PHE A 160 0.91 -16.20 6.19
N GLY A 161 0.27 -17.20 6.82
CA GLY A 161 -0.37 -18.33 6.16
C GLY A 161 0.64 -19.29 5.49
N GLY A 162 0.65 -20.55 5.91
CA GLY A 162 1.51 -21.58 5.30
C GLY A 162 2.98 -21.55 5.71
N PHE A 163 3.53 -20.47 6.27
CA PHE A 163 4.88 -20.48 6.85
C PHE A 163 4.85 -20.77 8.35
N GLY A 164 5.57 -21.82 8.76
CA GLY A 164 5.72 -22.20 10.17
C GLY A 164 7.05 -22.87 10.45
N LYS A 165 7.22 -23.37 11.69
CA LYS A 165 8.47 -23.95 12.22
C LYS A 165 8.98 -25.18 11.44
N GLY A 166 8.17 -25.74 10.53
CA GLY A 166 8.48 -26.90 9.68
C GLY A 166 8.55 -26.60 8.18
N GLY A 167 8.60 -25.33 7.76
CA GLY A 167 8.65 -24.93 6.35
C GLY A 167 7.30 -24.46 5.80
N PHE A 168 7.17 -24.47 4.46
CA PHE A 168 5.98 -24.02 3.76
C PHE A 168 4.94 -25.14 3.60
N ASP A 169 3.73 -24.88 4.08
CA ASP A 169 2.56 -25.74 3.98
C ASP A 169 1.54 -25.10 3.02
N LYS A 170 1.37 -25.76 1.86
CA LYS A 170 0.53 -25.28 0.77
C LYS A 170 -0.96 -25.28 1.13
N GLU A 171 -1.42 -26.24 1.93
CA GLU A 171 -2.83 -26.32 2.32
C GLU A 171 -3.19 -25.21 3.31
N LYS A 172 -2.32 -24.99 4.31
CA LYS A 172 -2.47 -23.87 5.24
C LYS A 172 -2.34 -22.51 4.55
N ALA A 173 -1.49 -22.39 3.54
CA ALA A 173 -1.41 -21.18 2.72
C ALA A 173 -2.73 -20.90 1.99
N ALA A 174 -3.32 -21.94 1.38
CA ALA A 174 -4.59 -21.84 0.67
C ALA A 174 -5.76 -21.52 1.61
N GLU A 175 -5.81 -22.13 2.78
CA GLU A 175 -6.84 -21.83 3.79
C GLU A 175 -6.74 -20.40 4.31
N ALA A 176 -5.53 -19.93 4.63
CA ALA A 176 -5.28 -18.56 5.05
C ALA A 176 -5.64 -17.55 3.94
N ALA A 177 -5.37 -17.87 2.68
CA ALA A 177 -5.77 -17.05 1.54
C ALA A 177 -7.30 -16.94 1.43
N LYS A 178 -8.05 -18.05 1.55
CA LYS A 178 -9.53 -18.03 1.56
C LYS A 178 -10.10 -17.23 2.73
N LYS A 179 -9.52 -17.37 3.92
CA LYS A 179 -9.93 -16.59 5.10
C LYS A 179 -9.70 -15.09 4.90
N ARG A 180 -8.55 -14.71 4.34
CA ARG A 180 -8.24 -13.31 3.99
C ARG A 180 -9.21 -12.77 2.94
N GLU A 181 -9.53 -13.54 1.91
CA GLU A 181 -10.49 -13.11 0.88
C GLU A 181 -11.88 -12.88 1.46
N LYS A 182 -12.35 -13.78 2.33
CA LYS A 182 -13.65 -13.63 3.01
C LYS A 182 -13.66 -12.39 3.91
N LEU A 183 -12.59 -12.17 4.66
CA LEU A 183 -12.42 -10.99 5.52
C LEU A 183 -12.42 -9.69 4.68
N GLU A 184 -11.67 -9.66 3.58
CA GLU A 184 -11.63 -8.51 2.66
C GLU A 184 -13.01 -8.21 2.05
N LYS A 185 -13.74 -9.25 1.62
CA LYS A 185 -15.11 -9.11 1.10
C LYS A 185 -16.10 -8.58 2.14
N GLY A 186 -16.02 -9.08 3.37
CA GLY A 186 -16.87 -8.61 4.49
C GLY A 186 -16.63 -7.14 4.78
N ALA A 187 -15.38 -6.76 5.03
CA ALA A 187 -15.03 -5.37 5.30
C ALA A 187 -15.36 -4.43 4.12
N LEU A 188 -15.26 -4.89 2.86
CA LEU A 188 -15.68 -4.08 1.71
C LEU A 188 -17.19 -3.89 1.68
N ALA A 189 -17.99 -4.91 2.03
CA ALA A 189 -19.44 -4.81 2.12
C ALA A 189 -19.84 -3.77 3.19
N ASP A 190 -19.24 -3.86 4.38
CA ASP A 190 -19.50 -2.91 5.47
C ASP A 190 -19.13 -1.47 5.06
N ILE A 191 -18.02 -1.28 4.35
CA ILE A 191 -17.65 0.03 3.81
C ILE A 191 -18.71 0.52 2.80
N THR A 192 -19.17 -0.34 1.88
CA THR A 192 -20.17 0.05 0.87
C THR A 192 -21.54 0.40 1.47
N ASP A 193 -21.87 -0.15 2.63
CA ASP A 193 -23.09 0.18 3.39
C ASP A 193 -22.99 1.53 4.10
N VAL A 194 -21.78 1.99 4.43
CA VAL A 194 -21.54 3.35 4.95
C VAL A 194 -21.69 4.42 3.87
N LEU A 195 -21.48 4.07 2.61
CA LEU A 195 -21.62 4.98 1.48
C LEU A 195 -23.10 5.27 1.17
N ASN A 196 -23.39 6.40 0.54
CA ASN A 196 -24.68 6.65 -0.10
C ASN A 196 -24.68 6.17 -1.57
N ASP A 197 -25.83 6.23 -2.24
CA ASP A 197 -25.96 5.76 -3.63
C ASP A 197 -25.01 6.45 -4.62
N SER A 198 -24.87 7.77 -4.48
CA SER A 198 -23.97 8.56 -5.34
C SER A 198 -22.52 8.14 -5.13
N GLN A 199 -22.12 7.90 -3.89
CA GLN A 199 -20.76 7.48 -3.53
C GLN A 199 -20.48 6.04 -3.96
N ARG A 200 -21.46 5.13 -3.86
CA ARG A 200 -21.34 3.76 -4.40
C ARG A 200 -21.11 3.79 -5.90
N LYS A 201 -21.88 4.59 -6.63
CA LYS A 201 -21.70 4.76 -8.08
C LYS A 201 -20.31 5.35 -8.40
N ALA A 202 -19.91 6.41 -7.70
CA ALA A 202 -18.58 7.00 -7.87
C ALA A 202 -17.47 5.98 -7.58
N TRP A 203 -17.59 5.17 -6.53
CA TRP A 203 -16.63 4.10 -6.22
C TRP A 203 -16.51 3.08 -7.37
N MET A 204 -17.63 2.67 -7.97
CA MET A 204 -17.63 1.78 -9.13
C MET A 204 -16.91 2.42 -10.33
N ASP A 205 -17.21 3.68 -10.65
CA ASP A 205 -16.58 4.40 -11.76
C ASP A 205 -15.07 4.61 -11.53
N LEU A 206 -14.70 4.99 -10.30
CA LEU A 206 -13.32 5.21 -9.86
C LEU A 206 -12.50 3.92 -9.79
N SER A 207 -13.13 2.78 -9.54
CA SER A 207 -12.50 1.46 -9.54
C SER A 207 -12.42 0.87 -10.94
N GLY A 208 -13.34 1.26 -11.83
CA GLY A 208 -13.42 0.78 -13.21
C GLY A 208 -13.70 -0.71 -13.33
N THR A 209 -13.47 -1.24 -14.53
CA THR A 209 -13.72 -2.66 -14.84
C THR A 209 -12.88 -3.57 -13.93
N PRO A 210 -13.46 -4.65 -13.36
CA PRO A 210 -12.71 -5.61 -12.56
C PRO A 210 -11.50 -6.19 -13.30
N VAL A 211 -10.36 -6.30 -12.63
CA VAL A 211 -9.19 -7.04 -13.13
C VAL A 211 -9.46 -8.53 -13.04
N ALA A 212 -9.32 -9.24 -14.16
CA ALA A 212 -9.65 -10.66 -14.26
C ALA A 212 -8.82 -11.55 -13.31
N ASP A 213 -7.53 -11.22 -13.13
CA ASP A 213 -6.62 -11.97 -12.26
C ASP A 213 -5.86 -11.04 -11.32
N ILE A 214 -6.58 -10.50 -10.35
CA ILE A 214 -6.00 -9.60 -9.34
C ILE A 214 -4.93 -10.29 -8.49
N ALA A 215 -4.98 -11.62 -8.38
CA ALA A 215 -4.00 -12.41 -7.64
C ALA A 215 -2.62 -12.35 -8.30
N LYS A 216 -2.54 -12.40 -9.63
CA LYS A 216 -1.26 -12.21 -10.36
C LYS A 216 -0.64 -10.83 -10.11
N LEU A 217 -1.46 -9.78 -9.99
CA LEU A 217 -0.96 -8.44 -9.67
C LEU A 217 -0.43 -8.36 -8.22
N ARG A 218 -1.15 -8.97 -7.27
CA ARG A 218 -0.76 -9.02 -5.84
C ARG A 218 0.48 -9.90 -5.60
N ALA A 219 0.70 -10.94 -6.41
CA ALA A 219 1.87 -11.81 -6.30
C ALA A 219 3.19 -11.05 -6.54
N GLY A 220 3.19 -10.04 -7.42
CA GLY A 220 4.33 -9.14 -7.64
C GLY A 220 4.67 -8.27 -6.42
N GLN A 221 3.69 -7.99 -5.54
CA GLN A 221 3.87 -7.20 -4.32
C GLN A 221 4.64 -7.95 -3.22
N PHE A 222 4.66 -9.29 -3.26
CA PHE A 222 5.39 -10.16 -2.32
C PHE A 222 6.71 -10.71 -2.90
N GLY A 223 7.07 -10.32 -4.13
CA GLY A 223 8.24 -10.80 -4.87
C GLY A 223 9.60 -10.26 -4.39
N GLY A 224 9.73 -9.82 -3.14
CA GLY A 224 10.98 -9.34 -2.54
C GLY A 224 11.74 -10.36 -1.69
N PHE A 225 11.20 -11.57 -1.47
CA PHE A 225 11.82 -12.57 -0.59
C PHE A 225 11.97 -13.98 -1.21
N GLY A 226 11.88 -14.11 -2.54
CA GLY A 226 11.93 -15.44 -3.18
C GLY A 226 12.33 -15.48 -4.64
N GLY A 227 12.97 -14.43 -5.17
CA GLY A 227 13.22 -14.31 -6.62
C GLY A 227 14.52 -13.58 -7.00
N ALA A 228 15.53 -13.58 -6.13
CA ALA A 228 16.87 -13.09 -6.45
C ALA A 228 17.96 -13.68 -5.51
N GLY A 229 17.71 -14.88 -4.96
CA GLY A 229 18.56 -15.53 -3.94
C GLY A 229 19.28 -16.79 -4.41
N GLY A 230 19.49 -16.97 -5.71
CA GLY A 230 20.13 -18.17 -6.27
C GLY A 230 21.48 -17.95 -6.96
N ALA A 231 21.94 -16.71 -7.14
CA ALA A 231 23.13 -16.40 -7.95
C ALA A 231 24.32 -15.82 -7.17
N PHE A 232 24.23 -15.71 -5.84
CA PHE A 232 25.36 -15.34 -4.96
C PHE A 232 25.58 -16.45 -3.94
N GLY A 233 26.24 -17.54 -4.35
CA GLY A 233 26.45 -18.69 -3.47
C GLY A 233 27.15 -19.90 -4.08
N LYS A 234 28.14 -19.72 -4.96
CA LYS A 234 29.14 -20.76 -5.24
C LYS A 234 30.54 -20.12 -5.27
N GLY A 235 30.96 -19.61 -4.12
CA GLY A 235 32.38 -19.46 -3.82
C GLY A 235 33.00 -20.85 -3.69
N LYS A 236 33.90 -21.18 -4.61
CA LYS A 236 34.72 -22.39 -4.59
C LYS A 236 35.38 -22.53 -3.21
N GLN A 237 35.00 -23.55 -2.43
CA GLN A 237 35.89 -24.08 -1.42
C GLN A 237 37.01 -24.82 -2.15
N GLN A 238 38.11 -24.11 -2.37
CA GLN A 238 39.38 -24.73 -2.73
C GLN A 238 39.87 -25.46 -1.47
N LYS A 239 39.61 -26.77 -1.37
CA LYS A 239 40.36 -27.63 -0.45
C LYS A 239 41.82 -27.56 -0.90
N LYS A 240 42.66 -26.85 -0.13
CA LYS A 240 44.10 -27.12 -0.12
C LYS A 240 44.28 -28.49 0.49
N ILE A 241 44.78 -29.42 -0.32
CA ILE A 241 45.48 -30.61 0.14
C ILE A 241 46.91 -30.13 0.32
N ASP A 242 47.42 -30.22 1.54
CA ASP A 242 48.80 -30.55 1.90
C ASP A 242 48.74 -31.22 3.28
#